data_AF-A0A926FEV0-F1
#
_entry.id   AF-A0A926FEV0-F1
#
_cell.length_a   1.000
_cell.length_b   1.000
_cell.length_c   1.000
_cell.angle_alpha   90.00
_cell.angle_beta   90.00
_cell.angle_gamma   90.00
#
_symmetry.space_group_name_H-M   'P 1'
#
loop_
_entity.id
_entity.type
_entity.pdbx_description
1 polymer ?
#
loop_
_entity_poly.entity_id
_entity_poly.type
_entity_poly.pdbx_seq_one_letter_code
_entity_poly.pdbx_strand_id
1 'polypeptide(L)'
;MALRIAVHELEKLIQSGLSQDDFGRTRDYLMKNVFVMTATQSQQMGYALDSDWYGVGEFTQFMRSALQKLTREDVNRAIQKHLSAKDLAVVVVTKDAQGLKSKLASDAASAIKYDAEKPRELLDEDKVIGARKLSIAAEKVKISPVDQVFAN
;
A
#
# COMPACT_ATOMS: atom_id res chain seq x y z
N MET A 1 -4.27 5.62 -15.37
CA MET A 1 -2.97 4.93 -15.23
C MET A 1 -2.63 4.59 -13.78
N ALA A 2 -2.53 5.57 -12.88
CA ALA A 2 -2.10 5.35 -11.49
C ALA A 2 -2.76 4.16 -10.77
N LEU A 3 -4.11 4.05 -10.82
CA LEU A 3 -4.81 2.92 -10.21
C LEU A 3 -4.44 1.56 -10.86
N ARG A 4 -4.22 1.52 -12.18
CA ARG A 4 -3.80 0.28 -12.85
C ARG A 4 -2.41 -0.15 -12.43
N ILE A 5 -1.47 0.80 -12.29
CA ILE A 5 -0.13 0.53 -11.76
C ILE A 5 -0.22 0.01 -10.33
N ALA A 6 -0.97 0.69 -9.46
CA ALA A 6 -1.11 0.29 -8.06
C ALA A 6 -1.69 -1.14 -7.92
N VAL A 7 -2.73 -1.48 -8.70
CA VAL A 7 -3.31 -2.82 -8.71
C VAL A 7 -2.33 -3.85 -9.30
N HIS A 8 -1.57 -3.49 -10.34
CA HIS A 8 -0.55 -4.35 -10.93
C HIS A 8 0.57 -4.69 -9.93
N GLU A 9 1.14 -3.68 -9.27
CA GLU A 9 2.19 -3.87 -8.27
C GLU A 9 1.70 -4.65 -7.06
N LEU A 10 0.46 -4.40 -6.60
CA LEU A 10 -0.13 -5.18 -5.52
C LEU A 10 -0.32 -6.65 -5.91
N GLU A 11 -0.81 -6.91 -7.12
CA GLU A 11 -0.96 -8.29 -7.59
C GLU A 11 0.40 -8.98 -7.73
N LYS A 12 1.41 -8.29 -8.26
CA LYS A 12 2.78 -8.79 -8.34
C LYS A 12 3.34 -9.12 -6.97
N LEU A 13 3.13 -8.26 -5.97
CA LEU A 13 3.52 -8.52 -4.58
C LEU A 13 2.81 -9.75 -4.01
N ILE A 14 1.51 -9.92 -4.28
CA ILE A 14 0.76 -11.09 -3.81
C ILE A 14 1.27 -12.38 -4.45
N GLN A 15 1.57 -12.35 -5.75
CA GLN A 15 2.01 -13.53 -6.50
C GLN A 15 3.46 -13.91 -6.20
N SER A 16 4.37 -12.94 -6.17
CA SER A 16 5.82 -13.18 -6.04
C SER A 16 6.33 -13.05 -4.60
N GLY A 17 5.60 -12.37 -3.72
CA GLY A 17 6.05 -12.04 -2.37
C GLY A 17 7.26 -11.10 -2.37
N LEU A 18 7.84 -10.90 -1.18
CA LEU A 18 9.11 -10.19 -1.02
C LEU A 18 10.28 -11.09 -1.41
N SER A 19 11.30 -10.46 -2.01
CA SER A 19 12.63 -11.06 -2.17
C SER A 19 13.33 -11.19 -0.81
N GLN A 20 14.37 -12.01 -0.74
CA GLN A 20 15.18 -12.14 0.49
C GLN A 20 15.86 -10.82 0.87
N ASP A 21 16.34 -10.08 -0.13
CA ASP A 21 17.01 -8.79 0.06
C ASP A 21 16.05 -7.72 0.57
N ASP A 22 14.85 -7.62 -0.02
CA ASP A 22 13.84 -6.63 0.40
C ASP A 22 13.33 -6.95 1.81
N PHE A 23 13.11 -8.22 2.12
CA PHE A 23 12.77 -8.66 3.47
C PHE A 23 13.86 -8.26 4.47
N GLY A 24 15.13 -8.58 4.19
CA GLY A 24 16.26 -8.26 5.06
C GLY A 24 16.39 -6.75 5.30
N ARG A 25 16.39 -5.94 4.24
CA ARG A 25 16.47 -4.48 4.32
C ARG A 25 15.33 -3.88 5.13
N THR A 26 14.10 -4.35 4.89
CA THR A 26 12.91 -3.85 5.59
C THR A 26 12.95 -4.23 7.07
N ARG A 27 13.29 -5.48 7.41
CA ARG A 27 13.43 -5.92 8.80
C ARG A 27 14.48 -5.11 9.54
N ASP A 28 15.65 -4.90 8.94
CA ASP A 28 16.74 -4.16 9.56
C ASP A 28 16.40 -2.68 9.77
N TYR A 29 15.68 -2.06 8.82
CA TYR A 29 15.12 -0.73 8.99
C TYR A 29 14.15 -0.69 10.17
N LEU A 30 13.17 -1.61 10.23
CA LEU A 30 12.18 -1.66 11.31
C LEU A 30 12.84 -1.87 12.67
N MET A 31 13.85 -2.74 12.78
CA MET A 31 14.61 -2.98 14.01
C MET A 31 15.24 -1.71 14.60
N LYS A 32 15.66 -0.76 13.75
CA LYS A 32 16.21 0.53 14.16
C LYS A 32 15.11 1.56 14.39
N ASN A 33 14.08 1.57 13.54
CA ASN A 33 12.99 2.52 13.59
C ASN A 33 12.17 2.44 14.89
N VAL A 34 12.10 1.26 15.53
CA VAL A 34 11.42 1.10 16.82
C VAL A 34 11.94 2.09 17.88
N PHE A 35 13.25 2.39 17.90
CA PHE A 35 13.79 3.39 18.83
C PHE A 35 13.42 4.83 18.47
N VAL A 36 13.21 5.10 17.18
CA VAL A 36 12.73 6.42 16.72
C VAL A 36 11.27 6.61 17.14
N MET A 37 10.47 5.53 17.08
CA MET A 37 9.07 5.54 17.51
C MET A 37 8.92 5.84 19.01
N THR A 38 9.92 5.52 19.83
CA THR A 38 9.92 5.71 21.30
C THR A 38 10.93 6.78 21.77
N ALA A 39 11.32 7.70 20.88
CA ALA A 39 12.38 8.68 21.15
C ALA A 39 12.00 9.75 22.19
N THR A 40 10.71 10.03 22.37
CA THR A 40 10.21 11.04 23.32
C THR A 40 9.42 10.41 24.45
N GLN A 41 9.35 11.11 25.58
CA GLN A 41 8.59 10.65 26.76
C GLN A 41 7.10 10.41 26.44
N SER A 42 6.48 11.30 25.66
CA SER A 42 5.07 11.16 25.28
C SER A 42 4.83 9.92 24.42
N GLN A 43 5.75 9.60 23.51
CA GLN A 43 5.66 8.37 22.71
C GLN A 43 5.83 7.12 23.57
N GLN A 44 6.80 7.12 24.49
CA GLN A 44 7.01 6.00 25.42
C GLN A 44 5.75 5.75 26.26
N MET A 45 5.12 6.81 26.77
CA MET A 45 3.85 6.70 27.51
C MET A 45 2.72 6.17 26.63
N GLY A 46 2.59 6.67 25.39
CA GLY A 46 1.58 6.17 24.45
C GLY A 46 1.72 4.68 24.18
N TYR A 47 2.92 4.23 23.82
CA TYR A 47 3.17 2.80 23.60
C TYR A 47 3.06 1.97 24.87
N ALA A 48 3.35 2.50 26.05
CA ALA A 48 3.14 1.79 27.30
C ALA A 48 1.65 1.53 27.58
N LEU A 49 0.77 2.51 27.29
CA LEU A 49 -0.69 2.33 27.40
C LEU A 49 -1.20 1.28 26.41
N ASP A 50 -0.77 1.34 25.15
CA ASP A 50 -1.13 0.34 24.14
C ASP A 50 -0.59 -1.04 24.54
N SER A 51 0.65 -1.11 25.01
CA SER A 51 1.28 -2.34 25.45
C SER A 51 0.57 -3.00 26.62
N ASP A 52 0.10 -2.22 27.60
CA ASP A 52 -0.69 -2.69 28.73
C ASP A 52 -2.05 -3.23 28.25
N TRP A 53 -2.72 -2.46 27.38
CA TRP A 53 -3.99 -2.87 26.78
C TRP A 53 -3.91 -4.19 26.00
N TYR A 54 -2.86 -4.37 25.19
CA TYR A 54 -2.65 -5.58 24.39
C TYR A 54 -1.91 -6.71 25.13
N GLY A 55 -1.41 -6.46 26.34
CA GLY A 55 -0.69 -7.46 27.15
C GLY A 55 0.64 -7.92 26.54
N VAL A 56 1.34 -7.04 25.80
CA VAL A 56 2.56 -7.40 25.05
C VAL A 56 3.87 -7.06 25.77
N GLY A 57 3.80 -6.43 26.94
CA GLY A 57 4.98 -5.97 27.70
C GLY A 57 5.62 -4.73 27.08
N GLU A 58 6.90 -4.45 27.36
CA GLU A 58 7.57 -3.26 26.84
C GLU A 58 7.67 -3.32 25.29
N PHE A 59 7.14 -2.28 24.64
CA PHE A 59 6.92 -2.23 23.20
C PHE A 59 8.20 -2.48 22.40
N THR A 60 9.31 -1.84 22.78
CA THR A 60 10.59 -1.94 22.05
C THR A 60 11.14 -3.35 22.08
N GLN A 61 11.13 -3.99 23.25
CA GLN A 61 11.55 -5.37 23.44
C GLN A 61 10.65 -6.34 22.69
N PHE A 62 9.32 -6.17 22.79
CA PHE A 62 8.34 -6.98 22.08
C PHE A 62 8.58 -6.94 20.56
N MET A 63 8.61 -5.73 19.98
CA MET A 63 8.77 -5.53 18.54
C MET A 63 10.10 -6.09 18.03
N ARG A 64 11.20 -5.83 18.73
CA ARG A 64 12.52 -6.34 18.31
C ARG A 64 12.59 -7.86 18.39
N SER A 65 12.03 -8.47 19.44
CA SER A 65 12.00 -9.92 19.60
C SER A 65 11.15 -10.59 18.52
N ALA A 66 10.02 -9.99 18.14
CA ALA A 66 9.16 -10.46 17.07
C ALA A 66 9.85 -10.35 15.70
N LEU A 67 10.43 -9.20 15.39
CA LEU A 67 11.16 -8.96 14.13
C LEU A 67 12.38 -9.88 13.98
N GLN A 68 13.09 -10.20 15.05
CA GLN A 68 14.21 -11.15 15.02
C GLN A 68 13.79 -12.57 14.62
N LYS A 69 12.60 -13.00 15.06
CA LYS A 69 12.05 -14.34 14.77
C LYS A 69 11.32 -14.40 13.43
N LEU A 70 10.87 -13.25 12.92
CA LEU A 70 10.13 -13.16 11.68
C LEU A 70 10.97 -13.67 10.50
N THR A 71 10.35 -14.48 9.63
CA THR A 71 10.96 -14.96 8.40
C THR A 71 10.29 -14.37 7.16
N ARG A 72 10.99 -14.41 6.03
CA ARG A 72 10.42 -14.01 4.73
C ARG A 72 9.19 -14.84 4.38
N GLU A 73 9.23 -16.13 4.71
CA GLU A 73 8.14 -17.06 4.47
C GLU A 73 6.91 -16.69 5.30
N ASP A 74 7.06 -16.25 6.54
CA ASP A 74 5.94 -15.78 7.36
C ASP A 74 5.26 -14.56 6.73
N VAL A 75 6.05 -13.59 6.27
CA VAL A 75 5.56 -12.38 5.61
C VAL A 75 4.86 -12.72 4.30
N ASN A 76 5.45 -13.57 3.46
CA ASN A 76 4.84 -13.96 2.19
C ASN A 76 3.55 -14.75 2.38
N ARG A 77 3.47 -15.62 3.40
CA ARG A 77 2.21 -16.29 3.77
C ARG A 77 1.16 -15.28 4.23
N ALA A 78 1.54 -14.28 5.02
CA ALA A 78 0.62 -13.22 5.45
C ALA A 78 0.12 -12.37 4.26
N ILE A 79 1.01 -12.00 3.33
CA ILE A 79 0.68 -11.29 2.09
C ILE A 79 -0.39 -12.06 1.31
N GLN A 80 -0.17 -13.34 1.03
CA GLN A 80 -1.11 -14.17 0.28
C GLN A 80 -2.44 -14.39 1.00
N LYS A 81 -2.41 -14.46 2.34
CA LYS A 81 -3.61 -14.70 3.15
C LYS A 81 -4.47 -13.45 3.32
N HIS A 82 -3.87 -12.27 3.40
CA HIS A 82 -4.54 -11.06 3.87
C HIS A 82 -4.67 -9.95 2.83
N LEU A 83 -3.90 -9.96 1.75
CA LEU A 83 -4.02 -8.94 0.69
C LEU A 83 -4.84 -9.47 -0.48
N SER A 84 -5.65 -8.59 -1.08
CA SER A 84 -6.41 -8.88 -2.31
C SER A 84 -6.19 -7.76 -3.31
N ALA A 85 -5.88 -8.11 -4.56
CA ALA A 85 -5.86 -7.17 -5.68
C ALA A 85 -7.24 -7.03 -6.37
N LYS A 86 -8.27 -7.70 -5.83
CA LYS A 86 -9.64 -7.74 -6.38
C LYS A 86 -10.64 -7.04 -5.46
N ASP A 87 -10.49 -7.21 -4.16
CA ASP A 87 -11.41 -6.72 -3.14
C ASP A 87 -10.83 -5.47 -2.47
N LEU A 88 -10.83 -4.38 -3.23
CA LEU A 88 -10.18 -3.12 -2.83
C LEU A 88 -11.20 -2.02 -2.54
N ALA A 89 -10.99 -1.31 -1.44
CA ALA A 89 -11.52 0.03 -1.24
C ALA A 89 -10.43 1.05 -1.63
N VAL A 90 -10.75 1.92 -2.60
CA VAL A 90 -9.79 2.90 -3.12
C VAL A 90 -10.36 4.30 -2.91
N VAL A 91 -9.59 5.14 -2.23
CA VAL A 91 -9.89 6.56 -2.07
C VAL A 91 -8.93 7.35 -2.93
N VAL A 92 -9.46 8.23 -3.78
CA VAL A 92 -8.68 9.10 -4.65
C VAL A 92 -9.09 10.54 -4.42
N VAL A 93 -8.12 11.40 -4.09
CA VAL A 93 -8.29 12.84 -4.07
C VAL A 93 -7.92 13.38 -5.45
N THR A 94 -8.87 14.04 -6.12
CA THR A 94 -8.68 14.58 -7.47
C THR A 94 -9.42 15.90 -7.64
N LYS A 95 -8.87 16.80 -8.45
CA LYS A 95 -9.53 18.06 -8.84
C LYS A 95 -10.73 17.84 -9.77
N ASP A 96 -10.73 16.74 -10.54
CA ASP A 96 -11.78 16.40 -11.51
C ASP A 96 -12.31 15.00 -11.21
N ALA A 97 -13.23 14.91 -10.23
CA ALA A 97 -13.80 13.66 -9.78
C ALA A 97 -14.77 13.06 -10.81
N GLN A 98 -15.52 13.90 -11.51
CA GLN A 98 -16.47 13.49 -12.54
C GLN A 98 -15.75 12.92 -13.75
N GLY A 99 -14.70 13.60 -14.24
CA GLY A 99 -13.87 13.07 -15.33
C GLY A 99 -13.14 11.79 -14.94
N LEU A 100 -12.66 11.67 -13.70
CA LEU A 100 -12.10 10.42 -13.20
C LEU A 100 -13.14 9.29 -13.18
N LYS A 101 -14.35 9.55 -12.66
CA LYS A 101 -15.44 8.56 -12.64
C LYS A 101 -15.78 8.06 -14.05
N SER A 102 -15.90 8.95 -15.03
CA SER A 102 -16.15 8.59 -16.42
C SER A 102 -15.03 7.72 -17.01
N LYS A 103 -13.76 8.02 -16.68
CA LYS A 103 -12.61 7.20 -17.12
C LYS A 103 -12.58 5.82 -16.47
N LEU A 104 -12.92 5.72 -15.18
CA LEU A 104 -12.98 4.45 -14.48
C LEU A 104 -14.13 3.58 -15.00
N ALA A 105 -15.31 4.18 -15.22
CA ALA A 105 -16.48 3.47 -15.73
C ALA A 105 -16.34 3.00 -17.18
N SER A 106 -15.69 3.79 -18.04
CA SER A 106 -15.44 3.38 -19.44
C SER A 106 -14.33 2.34 -19.57
N ASP A 107 -13.46 2.20 -18.56
CA ASP A 107 -12.31 1.30 -18.54
C ASP A 107 -11.44 1.38 -19.82
N ALA A 108 -11.37 2.57 -20.41
CA ALA A 108 -10.57 2.84 -21.58
C ALA A 108 -9.08 2.70 -21.25
N ALA A 109 -8.27 2.25 -22.22
CA ALA A 109 -6.83 2.12 -22.02
C ALA A 109 -6.22 3.46 -21.56
N SER A 110 -5.30 3.39 -20.61
CA SER A 110 -4.58 4.56 -20.12
C SER A 110 -3.19 4.56 -20.72
N ALA A 111 -2.71 5.72 -21.17
CA ALA A 111 -1.30 5.93 -21.50
C ALA A 111 -0.65 6.83 -20.43
N ILE A 112 0.64 6.62 -20.21
CA ILE A 112 1.50 7.54 -19.45
C ILE A 112 2.40 8.27 -20.43
N LYS A 113 2.62 9.56 -20.18
CA LYS A 113 3.56 10.38 -20.94
C LYS A 113 4.71 10.76 -20.00
N TYR A 114 5.93 10.51 -20.45
CA TYR A 114 7.13 10.93 -19.76
C TYR A 114 7.73 12.15 -20.47
N ASP A 115 8.31 13.06 -19.69
CA ASP A 115 8.99 14.24 -20.22
C ASP A 115 10.39 13.91 -20.76
N ALA A 116 10.96 12.78 -20.36
CA ALA A 116 12.27 12.29 -20.78
C ALA A 116 12.15 10.88 -21.38
N GLU A 117 13.12 10.52 -22.23
CA GLU A 117 13.23 9.16 -22.76
C GLU A 117 13.36 8.14 -21.61
N LYS A 118 12.61 7.05 -21.75
CA LYS A 118 12.59 5.95 -20.78
C LYS A 118 13.07 4.66 -21.44
N PRO A 119 13.65 3.73 -20.66
CA PRO A 119 14.00 2.40 -21.15
C PRO A 119 12.80 1.73 -21.80
N ARG A 120 13.06 0.96 -22.86
CA ARG A 120 12.02 0.30 -23.65
C ARG A 120 11.21 -0.68 -22.79
N GLU A 121 11.88 -1.34 -21.87
CA GLU A 121 11.32 -2.30 -20.93
C GLU A 121 10.21 -1.66 -20.10
N LEU A 122 10.42 -0.43 -19.60
CA LEU A 122 9.42 0.32 -18.85
C LEU A 122 8.23 0.70 -19.74
N LEU A 123 8.49 1.17 -20.95
CA LEU A 123 7.43 1.58 -21.89
C LEU A 123 6.57 0.40 -22.34
N ASP A 124 7.16 -0.79 -22.46
CA ASP A 124 6.43 -2.00 -22.82
C ASP A 124 5.61 -2.54 -21.64
N GLU A 125 6.13 -2.47 -20.40
CA GLU A 125 5.37 -2.76 -19.18
C GLU A 125 4.17 -1.80 -19.02
N ASP A 126 4.38 -0.49 -19.22
CA ASP A 126 3.34 0.53 -19.16
C ASP A 126 2.19 0.29 -20.16
N LYS A 127 2.49 -0.26 -21.35
CA LYS A 127 1.44 -0.62 -22.32
C LYS A 127 0.57 -1.76 -21.80
N VAL A 128 1.19 -2.78 -21.22
CA VAL A 128 0.48 -3.93 -20.63
C VAL A 128 -0.38 -3.45 -19.46
N ILE A 129 0.19 -2.68 -18.54
CA ILE A 129 -0.54 -2.11 -17.40
C ILE A 129 -1.65 -1.17 -17.87
N GLY A 130 -1.37 -0.33 -18.88
CA GLY A 130 -2.32 0.63 -19.44
C GLY A 130 -3.57 -0.02 -20.05
N ALA A 131 -3.40 -1.20 -20.63
CA ALA A 131 -4.45 -2.03 -21.23
C ALA A 131 -5.22 -2.89 -20.22
N ARG A 132 -4.72 -3.05 -18.99
CA ARG A 132 -5.36 -3.82 -17.93
C ARG A 132 -6.79 -3.35 -17.67
N LYS A 133 -7.75 -4.27 -17.71
CA LYS A 133 -9.14 -4.00 -17.34
C LYS A 133 -9.31 -3.98 -15.84
N LEU A 134 -9.93 -2.93 -15.33
CA LEU A 134 -10.27 -2.78 -13.93
C LEU A 134 -11.70 -3.26 -13.63
N SER A 135 -12.58 -3.26 -14.64
CA SER A 135 -13.97 -3.73 -14.51
C SER A 135 -14.72 -3.09 -13.33
N ILE A 136 -14.49 -1.80 -13.08
CA ILE A 136 -15.15 -1.06 -12.01
C ILE A 136 -16.48 -0.55 -12.52
N ALA A 137 -17.56 -1.10 -11.98
CA ALA A 137 -18.90 -0.65 -12.31
C ALA A 137 -19.13 0.80 -11.83
N ALA A 138 -19.82 1.63 -12.63
CA ALA A 138 -19.95 3.06 -12.40
C ALA A 138 -20.62 3.41 -11.07
N GLU A 139 -21.53 2.56 -10.60
CA GLU A 139 -22.23 2.63 -9.32
C GLU A 139 -21.31 2.40 -8.12
N LYS A 140 -20.17 1.72 -8.31
CA LYS A 140 -19.15 1.55 -7.27
C LYS A 140 -18.24 2.77 -7.12
N VAL A 141 -18.32 3.74 -8.03
CA VAL A 141 -17.56 5.00 -7.95
C VAL A 141 -18.43 6.10 -7.34
N LYS A 142 -18.20 6.38 -6.06
CA LYS A 142 -18.85 7.46 -5.30
C LYS A 142 -17.95 8.68 -5.26
N ILE A 143 -18.54 9.86 -5.44
CA ILE A 143 -17.85 11.14 -5.36
C ILE A 143 -18.36 11.85 -4.11
N SER A 144 -17.45 12.15 -3.20
CA SER A 144 -17.73 12.94 -2.00
C SER A 144 -17.02 14.29 -2.12
N PRO A 145 -17.75 15.41 -2.12
CA PRO A 145 -17.19 16.75 -2.00
C PRO A 145 -16.34 16.91 -0.72
N VAL A 146 -15.28 17.71 -0.78
CA VAL A 146 -14.32 17.86 0.33
C VAL A 146 -14.94 18.44 1.60
N ASP A 147 -15.90 19.35 1.43
CA ASP A 147 -16.70 19.96 2.49
C ASP A 147 -17.53 18.92 3.27
N GLN A 148 -17.88 17.79 2.65
CA GLN A 148 -18.59 16.70 3.32
C GLN A 148 -17.67 15.71 4.06
N VAL A 149 -16.36 15.74 3.80
CA VAL A 149 -15.39 14.83 4.43
C VAL A 149 -14.98 15.34 5.82
N PHE A 150 -14.92 16.66 5.99
CA PHE A 150 -14.47 17.30 7.23
C PHE A 150 -15.59 18.03 7.97
N ALA A 151 -16.85 17.86 7.55
CA ALA A 151 -17.99 18.33 8.31
C ALA A 151 -18.13 17.48 9.57
N ASN A 152 -17.83 18.09 10.72
CA ASN A 152 -18.18 17.58 12.04
C ASN A 152 -19.67 17.73 12.30
#